data_AF-A0A9D7WUD9-F1
#
_entry.id   AF-A0A9D7WUD9-F1
#
_cell.length_a   1.000
_cell.length_b   1.000
_cell.length_c   1.000
_cell.angle_alpha   90.00
_cell.angle_beta   90.00
_cell.angle_gamma   90.00
#
_symmetry.space_group_name_H-M   'P 1'
#
loop_
_entity.id
_entity.type
_entity.pdbx_description
1 polymer ?
#
loop_
_entity_poly.entity_id
_entity_poly.type
_entity_poly.pdbx_seq_one_letter_code
_entity_poly.pdbx_strand_id
1 'polypeptide(L)'
;DYTFTNGNSGWGAKENISGLPCAVPPYDDRNLAPVYSDTTIQHCFGTCDYDGTCNSVVTPPTGINITFQVDMSQVTDPFTAAELNGTFNGWCGNCDAMSDVDGDSVWDVTVSLTPGDTVEYKYSADSWAIQEMNDPGAPCTNGDSTYTNRVLVIPASDTILGVVCWASCDPCVVVPPTGINDRIDNVRIYPNPANNILNISSSEIIQKVEVFDVVGRVILSKTLNSSNYILDVSNLNSNVYFINYSINGVVNTKKVIVNN
;
A
#
# COMPACT_ATOMS: atom_id res chain seq x y z
N ASP A 1 -12.41 -14.17 37.22
CA ASP A 1 -11.14 -14.09 36.49
C ASP A 1 -10.20 -13.12 37.16
N TYR A 2 -8.91 -13.18 36.84
CA TYR A 2 -7.86 -12.31 37.35
C TYR A 2 -6.80 -12.09 36.28
N THR A 3 -6.04 -11.01 36.41
CA THR A 3 -4.91 -10.71 35.54
C THR A 3 -3.78 -10.15 36.37
N PHE A 4 -2.54 -10.34 35.94
CA PHE A 4 -1.40 -9.65 36.52
C PHE A 4 -1.20 -8.30 35.87
N THR A 5 -0.69 -7.34 36.65
CA THR A 5 -0.15 -6.07 36.16
C THR A 5 1.30 -5.95 36.62
N ASN A 6 2.20 -5.51 35.73
CA ASN A 6 3.61 -5.34 36.07
C ASN A 6 3.97 -3.86 36.14
N GLY A 7 4.13 -3.34 37.36
CA GLY A 7 4.43 -1.92 37.63
C GLY A 7 3.26 -1.16 38.25
N ASN A 8 3.42 0.15 38.40
CA ASN A 8 2.46 1.02 39.11
C ASN A 8 1.55 1.82 38.17
N SER A 9 1.49 1.46 36.89
CA SER A 9 0.78 2.18 35.81
C SER A 9 -0.68 1.73 35.62
N GLY A 10 -1.26 0.99 36.57
CA GLY A 10 -2.65 0.55 36.50
C GLY A 10 -2.90 -0.42 35.34
N TRP A 11 -4.05 -0.28 34.68
CA TRP A 11 -4.48 -1.19 33.60
C TRP A 11 -3.61 -1.15 32.34
N GLY A 12 -2.82 -0.09 32.12
CA GLY A 12 -1.85 -0.03 31.02
C GLY A 12 -0.64 -0.97 31.21
N ALA A 13 -0.50 -1.57 32.40
CA ALA A 13 0.54 -2.55 32.72
C ALA A 13 0.00 -3.99 32.77
N LYS A 14 -1.23 -4.21 32.32
CA LYS A 14 -1.87 -5.53 32.28
C LYS A 14 -1.02 -6.49 31.43
N GLU A 15 -0.88 -7.72 31.89
CA GLU A 15 -0.29 -8.76 31.07
C GLU A 15 -1.09 -9.01 29.80
N ASN A 16 -0.39 -9.29 28.70
CA ASN A 16 -1.01 -9.74 27.48
C ASN A 16 -0.89 -11.27 27.41
N ILE A 17 -2.02 -11.95 27.59
CA ILE A 17 -2.15 -13.41 27.37
C ILE A 17 -3.11 -13.72 26.22
N SER A 18 -3.51 -12.72 25.44
CA SER A 18 -4.46 -12.89 24.34
C SER A 18 -3.99 -13.97 23.36
N GLY A 19 -4.92 -14.82 22.92
CA GLY A 19 -4.65 -15.97 22.05
C GLY A 19 -3.96 -17.16 22.74
N LEU A 20 -3.58 -17.07 24.02
CA LEU A 20 -3.01 -18.19 24.77
C LEU A 20 -4.12 -19.06 25.41
N PRO A 21 -3.87 -20.36 25.66
CA PRO A 21 -4.91 -21.29 26.14
C PRO A 21 -5.48 -20.98 27.55
N CYS A 22 -4.85 -20.10 28.31
CA CYS A 22 -5.31 -19.67 29.63
C CYS A 22 -6.06 -18.33 29.62
N ALA A 23 -6.19 -17.67 28.46
CA ALA A 23 -6.95 -16.44 28.31
C ALA A 23 -8.45 -16.72 28.19
N VAL A 24 -9.24 -15.96 28.93
CA VAL A 24 -10.69 -16.05 28.96
C VAL A 24 -11.30 -14.79 28.33
N PRO A 25 -12.07 -14.92 27.24
CA PRO A 25 -12.82 -13.82 26.66
C PRO A 25 -13.86 -13.24 27.65
N PRO A 26 -14.21 -11.95 27.53
CA PRO A 26 -13.80 -11.01 26.49
C PRO A 26 -12.53 -10.20 26.82
N TYR A 27 -11.94 -10.39 28.00
CA TYR A 27 -10.88 -9.51 28.50
C TYR A 27 -9.49 -10.14 28.49
N ASP A 28 -9.36 -11.39 28.06
CA ASP A 28 -8.10 -12.15 28.14
C ASP A 28 -7.56 -12.20 29.58
N ASP A 29 -8.46 -12.38 30.54
CA ASP A 29 -8.12 -12.64 31.93
C ASP A 29 -7.93 -14.14 32.16
N ARG A 30 -7.30 -14.50 33.28
CA ARG A 30 -7.13 -15.89 33.71
C ARG A 30 -8.35 -16.35 34.49
N ASN A 31 -8.84 -17.55 34.21
CA ASN A 31 -9.86 -18.17 35.05
C ASN A 31 -9.28 -18.54 36.42
N LEU A 32 -9.97 -18.16 37.49
CA LEU A 32 -9.68 -18.67 38.83
C LEU A 32 -10.72 -19.70 39.21
N ALA A 33 -10.32 -20.97 39.27
CA ALA A 33 -11.16 -22.03 39.79
C ALA A 33 -11.51 -21.77 41.27
N PRO A 34 -12.68 -22.26 41.77
CA PRO A 34 -13.06 -22.12 43.17
C PRO A 34 -11.96 -22.62 44.11
N VAL A 35 -11.62 -21.80 45.11
CA VAL A 35 -10.59 -22.08 46.11
C VAL A 35 -11.26 -22.34 47.46
N TYR A 36 -10.91 -23.45 48.13
CA TYR A 36 -11.54 -23.89 49.38
C TYR A 36 -10.61 -23.90 50.59
N SER A 37 -9.33 -23.57 50.39
CA SER A 37 -8.30 -23.46 51.42
C SER A 37 -7.18 -22.53 50.93
N ASP A 38 -6.27 -22.14 51.83
CA ASP A 38 -5.10 -21.34 51.48
C ASP A 38 -4.36 -21.96 50.28
N THR A 39 -4.24 -21.16 49.21
CA THR A 39 -3.71 -21.59 47.92
C THR A 39 -2.72 -20.56 47.42
N THR A 40 -1.54 -21.01 47.02
CA THR A 40 -0.55 -20.19 46.32
C THR A 40 -0.71 -20.40 44.84
N ILE A 41 -1.01 -19.32 44.12
CA ILE A 41 -1.10 -19.31 42.67
C ILE A 41 0.27 -18.89 42.13
N GLN A 42 0.91 -19.75 41.35
CA GLN A 42 2.18 -19.45 40.69
C GLN A 42 1.94 -19.31 39.19
N HIS A 43 2.41 -18.22 38.61
CA HIS A 43 2.36 -17.97 37.18
C HIS A 43 3.56 -17.14 36.73
N CYS A 44 3.80 -17.16 35.43
CA CYS A 44 4.72 -16.24 34.80
C CYS A 44 3.92 -15.20 33.99
N PHE A 45 4.28 -13.92 34.15
CA PHE A 45 3.61 -12.78 33.54
C PHE A 45 3.56 -12.90 32.02
N GLY A 46 2.37 -12.76 31.43
CA GLY A 46 2.17 -12.90 29.98
C GLY A 46 2.18 -14.33 29.46
N THR A 47 2.22 -15.34 30.33
CA THR A 47 2.34 -16.76 29.95
C THR A 47 1.20 -17.62 30.49
N CYS A 48 1.03 -18.84 29.97
CA CYS A 48 0.17 -19.84 30.62
C CYS A 48 0.92 -20.81 31.55
N ASP A 49 2.17 -20.52 31.88
CA ASP A 49 2.91 -21.32 32.86
C ASP A 49 2.26 -21.17 34.24
N TYR A 50 2.09 -22.29 34.93
CA TYR A 50 1.38 -22.39 36.21
C TYR A 50 2.26 -22.93 37.36
N ASP A 51 3.53 -23.23 37.08
CA ASP A 51 4.47 -23.83 38.03
C ASP A 51 5.61 -22.87 38.44
N GLY A 52 5.55 -21.62 37.98
CA GLY A 52 6.54 -20.59 38.28
C GLY A 52 7.94 -20.84 37.70
N THR A 53 8.10 -21.86 36.85
CA THR A 53 9.41 -22.17 36.25
C THR A 53 9.75 -21.23 35.09
N CYS A 54 8.74 -20.61 34.48
CA CYS A 54 8.86 -19.68 33.35
C CYS A 54 9.70 -20.28 32.21
N ASN A 55 9.59 -21.60 32.03
CA ASN A 55 10.35 -22.37 31.06
C ASN A 55 9.70 -22.33 29.67
N SER A 56 8.42 -21.95 29.57
CA SER A 56 7.87 -21.62 28.28
C SER A 56 8.52 -20.31 27.85
N VAL A 57 9.27 -20.36 26.74
CA VAL A 57 9.50 -19.15 25.97
C VAL A 57 8.12 -18.74 25.49
N VAL A 58 7.53 -17.82 26.23
CA VAL A 58 6.50 -16.97 25.67
C VAL A 58 7.25 -16.07 24.73
N THR A 59 7.39 -16.55 23.49
CA THR A 59 7.00 -15.65 22.44
C THR A 59 5.55 -15.32 22.80
N PRO A 60 5.20 -14.06 23.06
CA PRO A 60 3.83 -13.61 22.83
C PRO A 60 3.37 -14.20 21.47
N PRO A 61 2.11 -14.10 21.03
CA PRO A 61 1.98 -13.85 19.60
C PRO A 61 2.91 -12.67 19.32
N THR A 62 4.13 -12.93 18.83
CA THR A 62 5.07 -11.91 18.41
C THR A 62 4.24 -11.22 17.38
N GLY A 63 3.71 -10.04 17.73
CA GLY A 63 2.71 -9.41 16.91
C GLY A 63 3.29 -9.41 15.50
N ILE A 64 2.56 -9.99 14.57
CA ILE A 64 3.07 -10.09 13.22
C ILE A 64 3.11 -8.68 12.64
N ASN A 65 4.11 -8.42 11.83
CA ASN A 65 4.26 -7.12 11.22
C ASN A 65 3.22 -6.97 10.12
N ILE A 66 2.30 -6.04 10.33
CA ILE A 66 1.31 -5.65 9.32
C ILE A 66 1.69 -4.27 8.81
N THR A 67 2.00 -4.19 7.52
CA THR A 67 2.24 -2.92 6.85
C THR A 67 0.92 -2.43 6.24
N PHE A 68 0.41 -1.34 6.79
CA PHE A 68 -0.74 -0.60 6.26
C PHE A 68 -0.26 0.39 5.21
N GLN A 69 -1.02 0.54 4.14
CA GLN A 69 -0.69 1.44 3.02
C GLN A 69 -1.93 2.18 2.57
N VAL A 70 -1.84 3.50 2.43
CA VAL A 70 -2.92 4.35 1.91
C VAL A 70 -2.37 5.32 0.88
N ASP A 71 -3.05 5.41 -0.26
CA ASP A 71 -2.77 6.43 -1.27
C ASP A 71 -3.45 7.74 -0.86
N MET A 72 -2.62 8.75 -0.59
CA MET A 72 -3.04 10.09 -0.17
C MET A 72 -3.15 11.07 -1.36
N SER A 73 -2.88 10.65 -2.59
CA SER A 73 -2.86 11.52 -3.78
C SER A 73 -4.18 12.24 -4.09
N GLN A 74 -5.29 11.69 -3.59
CA GLN A 74 -6.63 12.27 -3.75
C GLN A 74 -7.00 13.24 -2.63
N VAL A 75 -6.20 13.33 -1.56
CA VAL A 75 -6.40 14.27 -0.46
C VAL A 75 -5.93 15.66 -0.92
N THR A 76 -6.89 16.55 -1.17
CA THR A 76 -6.61 17.91 -1.66
C THR A 76 -6.32 18.90 -0.54
N ASP A 77 -6.76 18.62 0.68
CA ASP A 77 -6.49 19.45 1.84
C ASP A 77 -5.00 19.35 2.21
N PRO A 78 -4.34 20.46 2.53
CA PRO A 78 -2.94 20.43 2.90
C PRO A 78 -2.77 19.67 4.22
N PHE A 79 -1.84 18.72 4.24
CA PHE A 79 -1.45 17.97 5.43
C PHE A 79 0.07 17.82 5.51
N THR A 80 0.58 17.47 6.69
CA THR A 80 2.02 17.26 6.93
C THR A 80 2.36 15.79 7.13
N ALA A 81 1.52 15.05 7.87
CA ALA A 81 1.71 13.62 8.12
C ALA A 81 0.38 12.88 8.09
N ALA A 82 0.34 11.73 7.39
CA ALA A 82 -0.74 10.77 7.51
C ALA A 82 -0.51 9.90 8.77
N GLU A 83 -1.58 9.46 9.42
CA GLU A 83 -1.53 8.60 10.60
C GLU A 83 -2.49 7.42 10.51
N LEU A 84 -2.08 6.30 11.12
CA LEU A 84 -2.92 5.13 11.32
C LEU A 84 -3.49 5.15 12.73
N ASN A 85 -4.81 5.02 12.85
CA ASN A 85 -5.52 5.00 14.13
C ASN A 85 -6.35 3.75 14.23
N GLY A 86 -6.43 3.14 15.40
CA GLY A 86 -7.31 2.01 15.58
C GLY A 86 -7.42 1.54 17.02
N THR A 87 -8.18 0.46 17.16
CA THR A 87 -8.38 -0.23 18.44
C THR A 87 -7.06 -0.67 19.11
N PHE A 88 -6.04 -0.99 18.32
CA PHE A 88 -4.71 -1.41 18.80
C PHE A 88 -3.83 -0.28 19.35
N ASN A 89 -4.11 0.99 19.03
CA ASN A 89 -3.37 2.14 19.53
C ASN A 89 -4.24 3.16 20.29
N GLY A 90 -5.46 2.74 20.67
CA GLY A 90 -6.39 3.59 21.41
C GLY A 90 -6.85 4.83 20.64
N TRP A 91 -6.89 4.77 19.30
CA TRP A 91 -7.27 5.90 18.43
C TRP A 91 -6.36 7.13 18.59
N CYS A 92 -5.07 6.89 18.84
CA CYS A 92 -4.09 7.94 19.07
C CYS A 92 -3.62 8.60 17.75
N GLY A 93 -4.08 9.83 17.51
CA GLY A 93 -3.83 10.61 16.28
C GLY A 93 -2.39 10.98 15.95
N ASN A 94 -1.42 10.55 16.74
CA ASN A 94 0.00 10.82 16.52
C ASN A 94 0.94 9.71 17.01
N CYS A 95 0.41 8.54 17.39
CA CYS A 95 1.24 7.44 17.87
C CYS A 95 1.85 6.63 16.73
N ASP A 96 1.09 6.42 15.65
CA ASP A 96 1.51 5.63 14.48
C ASP A 96 1.46 6.51 13.22
N ALA A 97 2.39 7.48 13.17
CA ALA A 97 2.59 8.30 11.98
C ALA A 97 3.15 7.46 10.83
N MET A 98 2.59 7.67 9.64
CA MET A 98 2.99 6.99 8.41
C MET A 98 4.12 7.76 7.71
N SER A 99 4.80 7.10 6.78
CA SER A 99 5.85 7.71 5.96
C SER A 99 5.60 7.53 4.47
N ASP A 100 6.06 8.48 3.68
CA ASP A 100 6.12 8.45 2.21
C ASP A 100 7.58 8.71 1.82
N VAL A 101 8.43 7.68 1.96
CA VAL A 101 9.89 7.82 1.84
C VAL A 101 10.34 7.92 0.38
N ASP A 102 9.61 7.28 -0.53
CA ASP A 102 9.88 7.28 -1.96
C ASP A 102 9.16 8.40 -2.73
N GLY A 103 8.23 9.10 -2.09
CA GLY A 103 7.58 10.30 -2.62
C GLY A 103 6.53 9.98 -3.68
N ASP A 104 5.94 8.78 -3.64
CA ASP A 104 4.93 8.33 -4.60
C ASP A 104 3.49 8.65 -4.14
N SER A 105 3.34 9.32 -2.99
CA SER A 105 2.07 9.63 -2.32
C SER A 105 1.35 8.45 -1.69
N VAL A 106 1.98 7.27 -1.65
CA VAL A 106 1.54 6.13 -0.86
C VAL A 106 2.24 6.20 0.49
N TRP A 107 1.44 6.36 1.53
CA TRP A 107 1.93 6.43 2.90
C TRP A 107 1.83 5.04 3.52
N ASP A 108 2.91 4.60 4.17
CA ASP A 108 2.99 3.30 4.82
C ASP A 108 3.41 3.38 6.29
N VAL A 109 2.93 2.43 7.09
CA VAL A 109 3.40 2.21 8.47
C VAL A 109 3.28 0.73 8.80
N THR A 110 4.24 0.23 9.58
CA THR A 110 4.23 -1.16 10.05
C THR A 110 3.96 -1.20 11.54
N VAL A 111 2.91 -1.94 11.92
CA VAL A 111 2.53 -2.17 13.32
C VAL A 111 2.52 -3.67 13.64
N SER A 112 2.84 -4.01 14.89
CA SER A 112 2.92 -5.39 15.36
C SER A 112 1.58 -5.77 16.01
N LEU A 113 0.84 -6.70 15.39
CA LEU A 113 -0.54 -7.06 15.78
C LEU A 113 -0.72 -8.56 16.00
N THR A 114 -1.65 -8.95 16.86
CA THR A 114 -1.92 -10.36 17.17
C THR A 114 -2.68 -11.06 16.02
N PRO A 115 -2.16 -12.16 15.45
CA PRO A 115 -2.85 -12.96 14.45
C PRO A 115 -4.26 -13.40 14.87
N GLY A 116 -5.23 -13.30 13.96
CA GLY A 116 -6.60 -13.74 14.17
C GLY A 116 -7.52 -12.71 14.86
N ASP A 117 -6.95 -11.67 15.47
CA ASP A 117 -7.75 -10.59 16.04
C ASP A 117 -8.50 -9.84 14.94
N THR A 118 -9.66 -9.28 15.29
CA THR A 118 -10.37 -8.33 14.43
C THR A 118 -10.17 -6.94 14.98
N VAL A 119 -9.57 -6.05 14.19
CA VAL A 119 -9.31 -4.66 14.57
C VAL A 119 -10.16 -3.71 13.73
N GLU A 120 -10.64 -2.65 14.38
CA GLU A 120 -11.12 -1.46 13.68
C GLU A 120 -9.99 -0.42 13.56
N TYR A 121 -9.92 0.24 12.41
CA TYR A 121 -8.92 1.25 12.12
C TYR A 121 -9.43 2.34 11.17
N LYS A 122 -8.69 3.45 11.09
CA LYS A 122 -8.96 4.62 10.25
C LYS A 122 -7.66 5.36 9.91
N TYR A 123 -7.58 5.88 8.70
CA TYR A 123 -6.53 6.83 8.30
C TYR A 123 -6.91 8.27 8.64
N SER A 124 -6.00 9.02 9.25
CA SER A 124 -6.12 10.46 9.51
C SER A 124 -4.91 11.21 8.99
N ALA A 125 -4.95 12.55 9.08
CA ALA A 125 -3.77 13.38 8.94
C ALA A 125 -3.78 14.54 9.95
N ASP A 126 -2.58 14.96 10.35
CA ASP A 126 -2.27 16.06 11.25
C ASP A 126 -3.07 16.02 12.57
N SER A 127 -2.99 14.91 13.30
CA SER A 127 -3.64 14.72 14.61
C SER A 127 -5.16 14.91 14.57
N TRP A 128 -5.81 14.18 13.67
CA TRP A 128 -7.25 14.24 13.40
C TRP A 128 -7.76 15.55 12.78
N ALA A 129 -6.89 16.44 12.31
CA ALA A 129 -7.31 17.64 11.57
C ALA A 129 -8.07 17.25 10.29
N ILE A 130 -7.62 16.17 9.63
CA ILE A 130 -8.29 15.54 8.49
C ILE A 130 -8.48 14.06 8.82
N GLN A 131 -9.58 13.48 8.37
CA GLN A 131 -9.87 12.05 8.55
C GLN A 131 -10.64 11.51 7.35
N GLU A 132 -10.47 10.22 7.08
CA GLU A 132 -11.26 9.60 6.01
C GLU A 132 -12.73 9.46 6.40
N MET A 133 -13.59 9.55 5.39
CA MET A 133 -15.03 9.41 5.49
C MET A 133 -15.49 8.29 4.54
N ASN A 134 -15.30 7.04 4.96
CA ASN A 134 -15.72 5.87 4.18
C ASN A 134 -17.24 5.73 4.14
N ASP A 135 -17.75 5.05 3.11
CA ASP A 135 -19.15 4.62 3.06
C ASP A 135 -19.41 3.54 4.14
N PRO A 136 -20.37 3.74 5.07
CA PRO A 136 -20.75 2.74 6.06
C PRO A 136 -21.23 1.42 5.46
N GLY A 137 -21.73 1.42 4.22
CA GLY A 137 -22.17 0.21 3.52
C GLY A 137 -21.06 -0.54 2.79
N ALA A 138 -19.83 0.00 2.76
CA ALA A 138 -18.73 -0.60 2.02
C ALA A 138 -18.19 -1.88 2.69
N PRO A 139 -17.65 -2.84 1.92
CA PRO A 139 -17.34 -4.18 2.42
C PRO A 139 -16.21 -4.24 3.45
N CYS A 140 -15.37 -3.20 3.53
CA CYS A 140 -14.28 -3.13 4.48
C CYS A 140 -14.62 -2.36 5.75
N THR A 141 -15.87 -1.92 5.95
CA THR A 141 -16.25 -1.12 7.12
C THR A 141 -17.06 -1.90 8.15
N ASN A 142 -17.18 -1.35 9.35
CA ASN A 142 -17.93 -1.93 10.47
C ASN A 142 -19.47 -1.81 10.34
N GLY A 143 -19.98 -1.19 9.28
CA GLY A 143 -21.42 -0.98 9.09
C GLY A 143 -22.03 0.15 9.93
N ASP A 144 -21.26 0.86 10.75
CA ASP A 144 -21.76 1.92 11.64
C ASP A 144 -21.82 3.26 10.88
N SER A 145 -23.01 3.88 10.85
CA SER A 145 -23.24 5.16 10.16
C SER A 145 -22.76 6.40 10.94
N THR A 146 -22.43 6.25 12.21
CA THR A 146 -21.97 7.31 13.12
C THR A 146 -20.45 7.29 13.23
N TYR A 147 -19.90 6.09 13.45
CA TYR A 147 -18.46 5.86 13.59
C TYR A 147 -18.00 4.82 12.58
N THR A 148 -18.04 5.20 11.30
CA THR A 148 -17.59 4.32 10.22
C THR A 148 -16.08 4.16 10.29
N ASN A 149 -15.64 2.94 10.56
CA ASN A 149 -14.24 2.53 10.61
C ASN A 149 -14.02 1.35 9.68
N ARG A 150 -12.78 1.20 9.21
CA ARG A 150 -12.35 0.01 8.47
C ARG A 150 -12.18 -1.16 9.44
N VAL A 151 -12.39 -2.38 8.96
CA VAL A 151 -12.26 -3.62 9.73
C VAL A 151 -11.22 -4.52 9.06
N LEU A 152 -10.31 -5.09 9.85
CA LEU A 152 -9.32 -6.05 9.38
C LEU A 152 -9.24 -7.23 10.34
N VAL A 153 -9.30 -8.46 9.80
CA VAL A 153 -8.89 -9.66 10.53
C VAL A 153 -7.40 -9.85 10.29
N ILE A 154 -6.62 -9.89 11.37
CA ILE A 154 -5.16 -9.95 11.29
C ILE A 154 -4.73 -11.31 10.73
N PRO A 155 -3.89 -11.35 9.67
CA PRO A 155 -3.46 -12.60 9.04
C PRO A 155 -2.60 -13.46 9.97
N ALA A 156 -2.23 -14.65 9.51
CA ALA A 156 -1.42 -15.59 10.31
C ALA A 156 0.10 -15.34 10.24
N SER A 157 0.56 -14.44 9.38
CA SER A 157 1.97 -14.14 9.13
C SER A 157 2.17 -12.69 8.71
N ASP A 158 3.38 -12.17 8.88
CA ASP A 158 3.78 -10.84 8.40
C ASP A 158 3.25 -10.58 6.99
N THR A 159 2.54 -9.46 6.84
CA THR A 159 1.79 -9.16 5.62
C THR A 159 1.87 -7.67 5.32
N ILE A 160 2.21 -7.36 4.07
CA ILE A 160 2.03 -6.03 3.50
C ILE A 160 0.64 -5.99 2.88
N LEU A 161 -0.25 -5.18 3.43
CA LEU A 161 -1.61 -5.04 2.91
C LEU A 161 -1.58 -4.32 1.56
N GLY A 162 -2.54 -4.62 0.68
CA GLY A 162 -2.66 -3.89 -0.59
C GLY A 162 -2.92 -2.40 -0.34
N VAL A 163 -2.41 -1.54 -1.22
CA VAL A 163 -2.66 -0.11 -1.14
C VAL A 163 -4.15 0.14 -1.35
N VAL A 164 -4.75 0.94 -0.46
CA VAL A 164 -6.16 1.37 -0.55
C VAL A 164 -6.22 2.86 -0.81
N CYS A 165 -7.23 3.33 -1.54
CA CYS A 165 -7.40 4.76 -1.70
C CYS A 165 -7.97 5.37 -0.40
N TRP A 166 -7.61 6.62 -0.13
CA TRP A 166 -8.26 7.43 0.89
C TRP A 166 -9.79 7.35 0.79
N ALA A 167 -10.46 7.13 1.92
CA ALA A 167 -11.92 7.02 2.02
C ALA A 167 -12.57 5.92 1.14
N SER A 168 -11.81 4.94 0.63
CA SER A 168 -12.34 3.83 -0.17
C SER A 168 -11.88 2.45 0.31
N CYS A 169 -12.77 1.47 0.21
CA CYS A 169 -12.44 0.05 0.42
C CYS A 169 -11.79 -0.60 -0.80
N ASP A 170 -11.88 0.03 -1.96
CA ASP A 170 -11.29 -0.51 -3.18
C ASP A 170 -9.77 -0.35 -3.14
N PRO A 171 -9.02 -1.34 -3.66
CA PRO A 171 -7.59 -1.18 -3.82
C PRO A 171 -7.32 0.07 -4.66
N CYS A 172 -6.42 0.91 -4.19
CA CYS A 172 -5.94 1.98 -5.03
C CYS A 172 -5.13 1.34 -6.14
N VAL A 173 -5.48 1.68 -7.37
CA VAL A 173 -4.66 1.33 -8.51
C VAL A 173 -3.44 2.24 -8.42
N VAL A 174 -2.53 1.92 -7.49
CA VAL A 174 -1.14 2.29 -7.64
C VAL A 174 -0.74 1.56 -8.90
N VAL A 175 -0.70 2.29 -10.01
CA VAL A 175 -0.03 1.78 -11.19
C VAL A 175 1.38 1.53 -10.64
N PRO A 176 1.82 0.27 -10.47
CA PRO A 176 3.17 0.06 -10.00
C PRO A 176 4.04 0.85 -10.97
N PRO A 177 5.14 1.48 -10.54
CA PRO A 177 6.22 1.74 -11.46
C PRO A 177 6.74 0.34 -11.85
N THR A 178 6.01 -0.37 -12.72
CA THR A 178 6.63 -1.24 -13.69
C THR A 178 7.78 -0.41 -14.22
N GLY A 179 9.00 -0.92 -14.13
CA GLY A 179 10.24 -0.28 -14.57
C GLY A 179 10.30 -0.06 -16.08
N ILE A 180 9.28 0.61 -16.61
CA ILE A 180 9.11 1.24 -17.89
C ILE A 180 8.30 2.48 -17.50
N ASN A 181 8.97 3.64 -17.47
CA ASN A 181 8.30 4.93 -17.49
C ASN A 181 7.41 4.95 -18.74
N ASP A 182 6.17 4.46 -18.63
CA ASP A 182 5.09 4.82 -19.55
C ASP A 182 4.65 6.23 -19.18
N ARG A 183 5.60 7.13 -19.35
CA ARG A 183 5.40 8.57 -19.38
C ARG A 183 4.33 8.78 -20.42
N ILE A 184 3.13 9.12 -19.95
CA ILE A 184 1.95 9.52 -20.74
C ILE A 184 2.40 9.95 -22.12
N ASP A 185 2.10 9.10 -23.08
CA ASP A 185 2.68 9.08 -24.41
C ASP A 185 2.14 10.28 -25.21
N ASN A 186 2.61 11.49 -24.86
CA ASN A 186 2.24 12.78 -25.47
C ASN A 186 2.72 12.88 -26.93
N VAL A 187 3.27 11.80 -27.48
CA VAL A 187 3.70 11.69 -28.87
C VAL A 187 2.57 11.12 -29.72
N ARG A 188 2.10 11.93 -30.66
CA ARG A 188 1.13 11.55 -31.69
C ARG A 188 1.87 11.24 -32.98
N ILE A 189 1.69 10.01 -33.48
CA ILE A 189 2.21 9.58 -34.78
C ILE A 189 1.03 9.32 -35.72
N TYR A 190 0.92 10.09 -36.80
CA TYR A 190 -0.24 10.06 -37.69
C TYR A 190 0.11 10.50 -39.12
N PRO A 191 -0.64 10.04 -40.14
CA PRO A 191 -1.73 9.06 -40.05
C PRO A 191 -1.21 7.63 -39.85
N ASN A 192 -1.97 6.77 -39.19
CA ASN A 192 -1.69 5.33 -39.16
C ASN A 192 -2.98 4.59 -39.56
N PRO A 193 -3.03 3.89 -40.72
CA PRO A 193 -1.93 3.65 -41.66
C PRO A 193 -1.42 4.89 -42.41
N ALA A 194 -0.14 4.90 -42.78
CA ALA A 194 0.51 5.94 -43.58
C ALA A 194 0.81 5.48 -45.00
N ASN A 195 0.67 6.37 -45.97
CA ASN A 195 1.15 6.13 -47.33
C ASN A 195 2.56 6.72 -47.43
N ASN A 196 2.68 8.00 -47.81
CA ASN A 196 4.00 8.61 -48.09
C ASN A 196 4.68 9.26 -46.86
N ILE A 197 3.91 9.71 -45.87
CA ILE A 197 4.45 10.51 -44.76
C ILE A 197 3.83 10.12 -43.41
N LEU A 198 4.62 10.30 -42.35
CA LEU A 198 4.21 10.22 -40.95
C LEU A 198 4.59 11.50 -40.23
N ASN A 199 3.61 12.14 -39.60
CA ASN A 199 3.84 13.24 -38.67
C ASN A 199 4.07 12.67 -37.28
N ILE A 200 5.16 13.09 -36.65
CA ILE A 200 5.49 12.79 -35.26
C ILE A 200 5.45 14.11 -34.50
N SER A 201 4.49 14.25 -33.58
CA SER A 201 4.25 15.47 -32.81
C SER A 201 4.28 15.14 -31.33
N SER A 202 4.95 15.96 -30.53
CA SER A 202 5.15 15.79 -29.09
C SER A 202 4.95 17.12 -28.36
N SER A 203 4.62 17.08 -27.06
CA SER A 203 4.69 18.26 -26.17
C SER A 203 6.13 18.64 -25.81
N GLU A 204 7.11 17.76 -26.08
CA GLU A 204 8.52 17.93 -25.73
C GLU A 204 9.46 17.71 -26.90
N ILE A 205 10.73 18.09 -26.72
CA ILE A 205 11.78 17.95 -27.73
C ILE A 205 12.11 16.48 -27.98
N ILE A 206 11.94 16.06 -29.22
CA ILE A 206 12.38 14.76 -29.71
C ILE A 206 13.85 14.90 -30.11
N GLN A 207 14.68 14.04 -29.53
CA GLN A 207 16.15 14.04 -29.68
C GLN A 207 16.59 13.06 -30.78
N LYS A 208 15.84 11.99 -30.97
CA LYS A 208 16.13 10.95 -31.97
C LYS A 208 14.86 10.27 -32.42
N VAL A 209 14.81 9.86 -33.68
CA VAL A 209 13.80 8.97 -34.26
C VAL A 209 14.50 7.87 -35.05
N GLU A 210 14.08 6.62 -34.85
CA GLU A 210 14.58 5.43 -35.55
C GLU A 210 13.41 4.58 -36.01
N VAL A 211 13.49 4.06 -37.24
CA VAL A 211 12.46 3.20 -37.83
C VAL A 211 13.04 1.80 -37.99
N PHE A 212 12.32 0.80 -37.50
CA PHE A 212 12.67 -0.61 -37.54
C PHE A 212 11.65 -1.40 -38.35
N ASP A 213 12.12 -2.43 -39.04
CA ASP A 213 11.23 -3.45 -39.59
C ASP A 213 10.82 -4.49 -38.52
N VAL A 214 9.95 -5.42 -38.90
CA VAL A 214 9.43 -6.47 -37.99
C VAL A 214 10.50 -7.44 -37.47
N VAL A 215 11.69 -7.46 -38.06
CA VAL A 215 12.83 -8.27 -37.59
C VAL A 215 13.85 -7.45 -36.79
N GLY A 216 13.54 -6.18 -36.50
CA GLY A 216 14.37 -5.29 -35.67
C GLY A 216 15.55 -4.65 -36.40
N ARG A 217 15.60 -4.68 -37.73
CA ARG A 217 16.64 -3.98 -38.50
C ARG A 217 16.30 -2.49 -38.58
N VAL A 218 17.28 -1.63 -38.28
CA VAL A 218 17.15 -0.17 -38.45
C VAL A 218 17.11 0.16 -39.93
N ILE A 219 15.98 0.74 -40.36
CA ILE A 219 15.74 1.22 -41.73
C ILE A 219 16.13 2.70 -41.86
N LEU A 220 15.80 3.49 -40.83
CA LEU A 220 16.11 4.92 -40.78
C LEU A 220 16.53 5.31 -39.36
N SER A 221 17.48 6.23 -39.24
CA SER A 221 17.89 6.83 -37.97
C SER A 221 18.17 8.31 -38.17
N LYS A 222 17.56 9.16 -37.33
CA LYS A 222 17.65 10.62 -37.43
C LYS A 222 17.72 11.24 -36.04
N THR A 223 18.73 12.09 -35.82
CA THR A 223 18.78 12.98 -34.65
C THR A 223 17.99 14.26 -34.91
N LEU A 224 17.26 14.71 -33.90
CA LEU A 224 16.33 15.83 -33.96
C LEU A 224 16.56 16.77 -32.77
N ASN A 225 16.02 17.98 -32.87
CA ASN A 225 15.92 18.94 -31.77
C ASN A 225 14.63 19.75 -31.92
N SER A 226 13.52 19.04 -32.15
CA SER A 226 12.21 19.62 -32.43
C SER A 226 11.12 18.79 -31.76
N SER A 227 10.00 19.44 -31.44
CA SER A 227 8.80 18.77 -30.92
C SER A 227 7.89 18.23 -32.03
N ASN A 228 8.17 18.59 -33.30
CA ASN A 228 7.46 18.09 -34.47
C ASN A 228 8.46 17.66 -35.54
N TYR A 229 8.15 16.56 -36.23
CA TYR A 229 8.94 16.02 -37.32
C TYR A 229 8.06 15.32 -38.35
N ILE A 230 8.34 15.53 -39.63
CA ILE A 230 7.70 14.82 -40.74
C ILE A 230 8.68 13.79 -41.25
N LEU A 231 8.34 12.52 -41.07
CA LEU A 231 9.07 11.37 -41.55
C LEU A 231 8.54 10.98 -42.93
N ASP A 232 9.42 10.96 -43.93
CA ASP A 232 9.13 10.42 -45.25
C ASP A 232 9.25 8.89 -45.21
N VAL A 233 8.15 8.21 -45.50
CA VAL A 233 8.05 6.74 -45.57
C VAL A 233 7.73 6.26 -46.98
N SER A 234 7.73 7.12 -48.01
CA SER A 234 7.36 6.79 -49.39
C SER A 234 8.19 5.66 -50.01
N ASN A 235 9.43 5.47 -49.56
CA ASN A 235 10.33 4.42 -50.04
C ASN A 235 10.22 3.11 -49.26
N LEU A 236 9.30 3.03 -48.28
CA LEU A 236 9.06 1.81 -47.50
C LEU A 236 7.96 0.98 -48.15
N ASN A 237 8.09 -0.35 -48.12
CA ASN A 237 7.07 -1.25 -48.63
C ASN A 237 5.85 -1.27 -47.69
N SER A 238 4.69 -1.67 -48.22
CA SER A 238 3.51 -1.94 -47.41
C SER A 238 3.78 -3.01 -46.33
N ASN A 239 3.91 -2.61 -45.06
CA ASN A 239 4.20 -3.48 -43.92
C ASN A 239 4.00 -2.77 -42.57
N VAL A 240 4.17 -3.52 -41.48
CA VAL A 240 4.28 -3.00 -40.11
C VAL A 240 5.72 -2.55 -39.86
N TYR A 241 5.87 -1.39 -39.24
CA TYR A 241 7.13 -0.82 -38.80
C TYR A 241 7.02 -0.38 -37.34
N PHE A 242 8.16 -0.30 -36.66
CA PHE A 242 8.27 0.24 -35.31
C PHE A 242 9.09 1.52 -35.34
N ILE A 243 8.57 2.58 -34.73
CA ILE A 243 9.25 3.87 -34.62
C ILE A 243 9.70 4.04 -33.18
N ASN A 244 11.00 4.03 -32.94
CA ASN A 244 11.56 4.46 -31.67
C ASN A 244 11.79 5.96 -31.71
N TYR A 245 11.43 6.66 -30.65
CA TYR A 245 11.77 8.07 -30.47
C TYR A 245 12.35 8.29 -29.08
N SER A 246 13.32 9.21 -29.00
CA SER A 246 13.97 9.57 -27.75
C SER A 246 13.57 10.97 -27.30
N ILE A 247 13.16 11.12 -26.05
CA ILE A 247 12.85 12.38 -25.38
C ILE A 247 13.51 12.35 -24.01
N ASN A 248 14.30 13.37 -23.67
CA ASN A 248 15.04 13.46 -22.41
C ASN A 248 15.89 12.20 -22.11
N GLY A 249 16.49 11.60 -23.13
CA GLY A 249 17.28 10.37 -23.02
C GLY A 249 16.47 9.07 -22.86
N VAL A 250 15.15 9.16 -22.68
CA VAL A 250 14.26 7.99 -22.61
C VAL A 250 13.81 7.60 -24.01
N VAL A 251 13.89 6.32 -24.35
CA VAL A 251 13.49 5.78 -25.66
C VAL A 251 12.13 5.09 -25.54
N ASN A 252 11.17 5.50 -26.35
CA ASN A 252 9.84 4.90 -26.46
C ASN A 252 9.62 4.35 -27.87
N THR A 253 8.67 3.42 -28.04
CA THR A 253 8.42 2.74 -29.32
C THR A 253 6.94 2.77 -29.69
N LYS A 254 6.62 3.11 -30.95
CA LYS A 254 5.25 2.98 -31.50
C LYS A 254 5.21 2.12 -32.75
N LYS A 255 4.20 1.26 -32.83
CA LYS A 255 3.88 0.49 -34.03
C LYS A 255 3.10 1.35 -35.03
N VAL A 256 3.53 1.33 -36.30
CA VAL A 256 2.85 1.99 -37.42
C VAL A 256 2.67 1.02 -38.58
N ILE A 257 1.63 1.24 -39.38
CA ILE A 257 1.35 0.50 -40.61
C ILE A 257 1.63 1.44 -41.78
N VAL A 258 2.47 1.02 -42.72
CA VAL A 258 2.72 1.74 -43.98
C VAL A 258 2.02 0.99 -45.10
N ASN A 259 1.36 1.72 -46.01
CA ASN A 259 0.57 1.26 -47.15
C ASN A 259 0.98 2.03 -48.42
N ASN A 260 2.22 1.83 -48.89
CA ASN A 260 2.68 2.32 -50.20
C ASN A 260 2.46 1.31 -51.32
#